data_AF-F3FWT3-F1
#
_entry.id   AF-F3FWT3-F1
#
_cell.length_a   1.000
_cell.length_b   1.000
_cell.length_c   1.000
_cell.angle_alpha   90.00
_cell.angle_beta   90.00
_cell.angle_gamma   90.00
#
_symmetry.space_group_name_H-M   'P 1'
#
loop_
_entity.id
_entity.type
_entity.pdbx_description
1 polymer ?
#
loop_
_entity_poly.entity_id
_entity_poly.type
_entity_poly.pdbx_seq_one_letter_code
_entity_poly.pdbx_strand_id
1 'polypeptide(L)'
;VIVPANLIPEDCKHITPNMLPLVDLTQDTIDRIVAQVPGGVGNVQDIYPLAPLQEGILYHHLMAPEDDPYRRTVIFNFDSLE
;
A
#
# COMPACT_ATOMS: atom_id res chain seq x y z
N VAL A 1 3.43 20.40 4.51
CA VAL A 1 2.82 19.35 5.38
C VAL A 1 3.97 18.64 6.08
N ILE A 2 3.94 18.53 7.40
CA ILE A 2 4.96 17.79 8.15
C ILE A 2 4.52 16.32 8.14
N VAL A 3 5.34 15.44 7.56
CA VAL A 3 5.09 14.01 7.56
C VAL A 3 5.68 13.45 8.86
N PRO A 4 4.88 12.78 9.72
CA PRO A 4 5.41 12.13 10.91
C PRO A 4 6.40 11.04 10.54
N ALA A 5 7.35 10.77 11.43
CA ALA A 5 8.31 9.70 11.24
C ALA A 5 7.60 8.34 11.24
N ASN A 6 8.11 7.41 10.43
CA ASN A 6 7.73 6.01 10.50
C ASN A 6 8.16 5.43 11.86
N LEU A 7 7.21 4.78 12.55
CA LEU A 7 7.41 4.22 13.88
C LEU A 7 7.57 2.69 13.87
N ILE A 8 7.56 2.04 12.70
CA ILE A 8 7.79 0.60 12.53
C ILE A 8 9.29 0.32 12.50
N PRO A 9 9.84 -0.46 13.45
CA PRO A 9 11.24 -0.86 13.45
C PRO A 9 11.56 -1.85 12.32
N GLU A 10 12.82 -1.90 11.87
CA GLU A 10 13.28 -2.79 10.80
C GLU A 10 13.02 -4.29 11.09
N ASP A 11 13.17 -4.71 12.35
CA ASP A 11 12.93 -6.09 12.78
C ASP A 11 11.53 -6.34 13.37
N CYS A 12 10.57 -5.45 13.08
CA CYS A 12 9.21 -5.56 13.61
C CYS A 12 8.59 -6.92 13.32
N LYS A 13 8.07 -7.59 14.37
CA LYS A 13 7.39 -8.88 14.25
C LYS A 13 5.87 -8.75 14.28
N HIS A 14 5.36 -7.60 14.69
CA HIS A 14 3.93 -7.34 14.81
C HIS A 14 3.68 -5.83 14.82
N ILE A 15 2.97 -5.33 13.81
CA ILE A 15 2.60 -3.92 13.70
C ILE A 15 1.39 -3.67 14.59
N THR A 16 1.42 -2.57 15.34
CA THR A 16 0.32 -2.16 16.23
C THR A 16 -0.21 -0.78 15.81
N PRO A 17 -1.46 -0.42 16.15
CA PRO A 17 -2.06 0.87 15.77
C PRO A 17 -1.21 2.09 16.13
N ASN A 18 -0.53 2.06 17.27
CA ASN A 18 0.32 3.17 17.74
C ASN A 18 1.55 3.41 16.86
N MET A 19 1.93 2.45 16.01
CA MET A 19 3.03 2.59 15.04
C MET A 19 2.59 3.28 13.75
N LEU A 20 1.28 3.48 13.55
CA LEU A 20 0.68 3.96 12.31
C LEU A 20 -0.01 5.32 12.52
N PRO A 21 0.73 6.41 12.80
CA PRO A 21 0.13 7.70 13.20
C PRO A 21 -0.68 8.39 12.09
N LEU A 22 -0.63 7.86 10.87
CA LEU A 22 -1.28 8.42 9.68
C LEU A 22 -2.61 7.75 9.33
N VAL A 23 -2.97 6.65 10.00
CA VAL A 23 -4.19 5.89 9.73
C VAL A 23 -4.83 5.44 11.05
N ASP A 24 -6.16 5.38 11.07
CA ASP A 24 -6.92 4.79 12.18
C ASP A 24 -7.37 3.38 11.80
N LEU A 25 -6.59 2.38 12.23
CA LEU A 25 -6.84 0.96 11.92
C LEU A 25 -6.90 0.16 13.22
N THR A 26 -7.86 -0.77 13.29
CA THR A 26 -7.91 -1.76 14.37
C THR A 26 -6.80 -2.80 14.18
N GLN A 27 -6.39 -3.45 15.27
CA GLN A 27 -5.39 -4.54 15.21
C GLN A 27 -5.84 -5.64 14.22
N ASP A 28 -7.11 -6.05 14.25
CA ASP A 28 -7.65 -7.06 13.33
C ASP A 28 -7.51 -6.64 11.86
N THR A 29 -7.68 -5.34 11.57
CA THR A 29 -7.53 -4.82 10.20
C THR A 29 -6.06 -4.84 9.77
N ILE A 30 -5.14 -4.46 10.66
CA ILE A 30 -3.70 -4.51 10.42
C ILE A 30 -3.26 -5.95 10.15
N ASP A 31 -3.67 -6.89 11.01
CA ASP A 31 -3.31 -8.31 10.88
C ASP A 31 -3.82 -8.90 9.56
N ARG A 32 -5.04 -8.52 9.14
CA ARG A 32 -5.59 -8.93 7.84
C ARG A 32 -4.79 -8.37 6.67
N ILE A 33 -4.37 -7.10 6.72
CA ILE A 33 -3.52 -6.49 5.69
C ILE A 33 -2.19 -7.22 5.61
N VAL A 34 -1.51 -7.39 6.76
CA VAL A 34 -0.20 -8.05 6.83
C VAL A 34 -0.25 -9.48 6.32
N ALA A 35 -1.34 -10.22 6.60
CA ALA A 35 -1.52 -11.59 6.11
C ALA A 35 -1.65 -11.69 4.57
N GLN A 36 -2.04 -10.60 3.89
CA GLN A 36 -2.13 -10.56 2.43
C GLN A 36 -0.80 -10.18 1.76
N VAL A 37 0.18 -9.69 2.51
CA VAL A 37 1.49 -9.29 1.98
C VAL A 37 2.41 -10.51 1.92
N PRO A 38 2.93 -10.90 0.73
CA PRO A 38 3.94 -11.94 0.63
C PRO A 38 5.17 -11.57 1.46
N GLY A 39 5.63 -12.48 2.34
CA GLY A 39 6.68 -12.20 3.32
C GLY A 39 6.18 -11.64 4.65
N GLY A 40 4.87 -11.37 4.78
CA GLY A 40 4.22 -10.92 6.00
C GLY A 40 4.77 -9.58 6.50
N VAL A 41 4.86 -9.44 7.82
CA VAL A 41 5.26 -8.20 8.50
C VAL A 41 6.64 -7.70 8.06
N GLY A 42 7.58 -8.60 7.76
CA GLY A 42 8.93 -8.23 7.32
C GLY A 42 8.97 -7.52 5.97
N ASN A 43 7.86 -7.53 5.23
CA ASN A 43 7.72 -6.85 3.94
C ASN A 43 6.75 -5.65 4.02
N VAL A 44 6.35 -5.24 5.24
CA VAL A 44 5.51 -4.06 5.48
C VAL A 44 6.34 -3.00 6.18
N GLN A 45 6.69 -1.94 5.44
CA GLN A 45 7.46 -0.83 6.00
C GLN A 45 6.57 0.24 6.65
N ASP A 46 5.39 0.51 6.10
CA ASP A 46 4.43 1.50 6.62
C ASP A 46 3.04 1.30 5.97
N ILE A 47 2.02 1.96 6.50
CA ILE A 47 0.66 1.96 5.96
C ILE A 47 0.15 3.40 5.87
N TYR A 48 -0.14 3.85 4.65
CA TYR A 48 -0.60 5.21 4.37
C TYR A 48 -2.07 5.22 3.93
N PRO A 49 -2.84 6.26 4.28
CA PRO A 49 -4.16 6.46 3.71
C PRO A 49 -4.01 6.82 2.23
N LEU A 50 -5.06 6.57 1.45
CA LEU A 50 -5.10 7.05 0.07
C LEU A 50 -5.16 8.58 0.06
N ALA A 51 -4.35 9.20 -0.79
CA ALA A 51 -4.48 10.62 -1.09
C ALA A 51 -5.73 10.88 -1.96
N PRO A 52 -6.29 12.10 -1.99
CA PRO A 52 -7.54 12.39 -2.72
C PRO A 52 -7.54 11.95 -4.19
N LEU A 53 -6.40 12.07 -4.89
CA LEU A 53 -6.28 11.58 -6.26
C LEU A 53 -6.34 10.05 -6.34
N GLN A 54 -5.71 9.35 -5.40
CA GLN A 54 -5.74 7.88 -5.35
C GLN A 54 -7.14 7.36 -5.00
N GLU A 55 -7.88 8.06 -4.13
CA GLU A 55 -9.29 7.77 -3.86
C GLU A 55 -10.16 7.91 -5.12
N GLY A 56 -9.97 8.99 -5.89
CA GLY A 56 -10.65 9.19 -7.17
C GLY A 56 -10.30 8.11 -8.21
N ILE A 57 -9.04 7.66 -8.24
CA ILE A 57 -8.61 6.54 -9.10
C ILE A 57 -9.31 5.25 -8.70
N LEU A 58 -9.32 4.91 -7.40
CA LEU A 58 -10.01 3.73 -6.88
C LEU A 58 -11.50 3.76 -7.20
N TYR A 59 -12.13 4.93 -7.06
CA TYR A 59 -13.55 5.09 -7.37
C TYR A 59 -13.85 4.73 -8.84
N HIS A 60 -13.13 5.27 -9.83
CA HIS A 60 -13.41 4.92 -11.22
C HIS A 60 -13.07 3.46 -11.54
N HIS A 61 -12.01 2.89 -10.94
CA HIS A 61 -11.69 1.47 -11.09
C HIS A 61 -12.87 0.58 -10.66
N LEU A 62 -13.49 0.88 -9.51
CA LEU A 62 -14.65 0.15 -9.00
C LEU A 62 -15.91 0.35 -9.87
N MET A 63 -16.03 1.48 -10.57
CA MET A 63 -17.18 1.80 -11.43
C MET A 63 -17.04 1.28 -12.88
N ALA A 64 -15.82 0.93 -13.31
CA ALA A 64 -15.54 0.45 -14.66
C ALA A 64 -14.79 -0.90 -14.64
N PRO A 65 -15.42 -1.98 -14.13
CA PRO A 65 -14.75 -3.27 -13.89
C PRO A 65 -14.22 -3.94 -15.17
N GLU A 66 -14.78 -3.63 -16.34
CA GLU A 66 -14.33 -4.21 -17.63
C GLU A 66 -13.38 -3.29 -18.42
N ASP A 67 -13.28 -2.01 -18.07
CA ASP A 67 -12.48 -1.03 -18.81
C ASP A 67 -11.91 0.04 -17.86
N ASP A 68 -10.97 -0.37 -17.00
CA ASP A 68 -10.30 0.53 -16.06
C ASP A 68 -9.52 1.62 -16.81
N PRO A 69 -9.93 2.90 -16.71
CA PRO A 69 -9.30 4.00 -17.43
C PRO A 69 -7.86 4.27 -16.98
N TYR A 70 -7.43 3.72 -15.84
CA TYR A 70 -6.09 3.89 -15.29
C TYR A 70 -5.14 2.72 -15.60
N ARG A 71 -5.60 1.68 -16.31
CA ARG A 71 -4.73 0.59 -16.76
C ARG A 71 -3.77 1.10 -17.84
N ARG A 72 -2.49 1.25 -17.48
CA ARG A 72 -1.42 1.54 -18.44
C ARG A 72 -0.66 0.29 -18.85
N THR A 73 -0.49 0.14 -20.16
CA THR A 73 0.47 -0.81 -20.74
C THR A 73 1.72 -0.05 -21.14
N VAL A 74 2.89 -0.50 -20.68
CA VAL A 74 4.19 0.01 -21.12
C VAL A 74 4.95 -1.16 -21.69
N ILE A 75 5.45 -1.00 -22.92
CA ILE A 75 6.28 -2.00 -23.59
C ILE A 75 7.73 -1.55 -23.44
N PHE A 76 8.56 -2.41 -22.87
CA PHE A 76 9.99 -2.21 -22.78
C PHE A 76 10.66 -3.07 -23.84
N ASN A 77 11.47 -2.44 -24.70
CA ASN A 77 12.41 -3.14 -25.56
C ASN A 77 13.76 -3.15 -24.87
N PHE A 78 14.38 -4.32 -24.82
CA PHE A 78 15.73 -4.51 -24.33
C PHE A 78 16.62 -4.87 -25.53
N ASP A 79 17.71 -4.12 -25.71
CA ASP A 79 18.61 -4.29 -26.85
C ASP A 79 19.50 -5.55 -26.71
N SER A 80 19.63 -6.10 -25.50
CA SER A 80 20.27 -7.39 -25.24
C SER A 80 19.82 -7.98 -23.89
N LEU A 81 20.15 -9.25 -23.64
CA LEU A 81 19.81 -10.00 -22.42
C LEU A 81 20.89 -9.94 -21.32
N GLU A 82 21.91 -9.09 -21.44
CA GLU A 82 22.96 -8.94 -20.41
C GLU A 82 22.48 -8.19 -19.16
#